data_AF-A0A925UVT4-F1
#
_entry.id   AF-A0A925UVT4-F1
#
_cell.length_a   1.000
_cell.length_b   1.000
_cell.length_c   1.000
_cell.angle_alpha   90.00
_cell.angle_beta   90.00
_cell.angle_gamma   90.00
#
_symmetry.space_group_name_H-M   'P 1'
#
loop_
_entity.id
_entity.type
_entity.pdbx_description
1 polymer ?
#
loop_
_entity_poly.entity_id
_entity_poly.type
_entity_poly.pdbx_seq_one_letter_code
_entity_poly.pdbx_strand_id
1 'polypeptide(L)'
;MFGVGESVRFVYVFLVLGFAAIGNAQFTAYLYPQVTGNQSFSGALGMDFDVNQDIRITALGIFDSGQNGIQNNIDCFIYNRETQQIVASRYFSPGNQGHGDGRTNFLDLASPLFLPAGFKGSIVAQGYGILEKNGNSFTSGNTYATTLNTGGGLISFTGRSRNGNFGLFPTTVDLNVAQYGAGNFKFVAANPVPEPTSMAILAFSLLSVHRTRRMRRAK
;
A
#
# COMPACT_ATOMS: atom_id res chain seq x y z
N MET A 1 -39.37 32.54 57.34
CA MET A 1 -38.73 31.25 57.67
C MET A 1 -38.77 30.38 56.42
N PHE A 2 -37.60 29.94 55.95
CA PHE A 2 -37.37 29.01 54.84
C PHE A 2 -38.11 27.66 55.05
N GLY A 3 -38.44 26.85 54.05
CA GLY A 3 -37.97 26.81 52.67
C GLY A 3 -38.78 25.86 51.76
N VAL A 4 -38.49 25.98 50.47
CA VAL A 4 -38.99 25.19 49.34
C VAL A 4 -38.18 23.90 49.24
N GLY A 5 -38.84 22.76 49.05
CA GLY A 5 -38.22 21.45 48.86
C GLY A 5 -38.80 20.70 47.67
N GLU A 6 -38.62 21.23 46.46
CA GLU A 6 -38.91 20.53 45.21
C GLU A 6 -37.60 19.95 44.65
N SER A 7 -37.62 18.64 44.41
CA SER A 7 -36.44 17.81 44.15
C SER A 7 -35.95 17.98 42.71
N VAL A 8 -34.80 18.64 42.51
CA VAL A 8 -34.14 18.74 41.20
C VAL A 8 -33.41 17.43 40.90
N ARG A 9 -34.02 16.56 40.08
CA ARG A 9 -33.35 15.38 39.52
C ARG A 9 -32.41 15.80 38.37
N PHE A 10 -31.12 15.92 38.67
CA PHE A 10 -30.07 16.07 37.66
C PHE A 10 -29.90 14.76 36.88
N VAL A 11 -30.34 14.73 35.61
CA VAL A 11 -30.00 13.66 34.67
C VAL A 11 -28.78 14.12 33.86
N TYR A 12 -27.61 13.60 34.23
CA TYR A 12 -26.39 13.78 33.44
C TYR A 12 -26.51 13.00 32.13
N VAL A 13 -26.63 13.71 31.01
CA VAL A 13 -26.50 13.13 29.68
C VAL A 13 -25.05 13.25 29.26
N PHE A 14 -24.31 12.16 29.30
CA PHE A 14 -22.99 12.09 28.69
C PHE A 14 -23.14 12.09 27.17
N LEU A 15 -22.87 13.23 26.53
CA LEU A 15 -22.66 13.31 25.10
C LEU A 15 -21.24 12.77 24.80
N VAL A 16 -21.13 11.48 24.48
CA VAL A 16 -19.85 10.93 23.99
C VAL A 16 -19.69 11.37 22.54
N LEU A 17 -18.96 12.46 22.31
CA LEU A 17 -18.45 12.82 20.99
C LEU A 17 -17.29 11.86 20.68
N GLY A 18 -17.60 10.75 20.00
CA GLY A 18 -16.57 9.90 19.43
C GLY A 18 -15.91 10.63 18.26
N PHE A 19 -14.71 11.18 18.46
CA PHE A 19 -13.84 11.54 17.35
C PHE A 19 -13.33 10.25 16.71
N ALA A 20 -13.89 9.85 15.58
CA ALA A 20 -13.23 8.89 14.72
C ALA A 20 -12.00 9.59 14.14
N ALA A 21 -10.80 9.19 14.56
CA ALA A 21 -9.57 9.61 13.90
C ALA A 21 -9.64 9.11 12.46
N ILE A 22 -9.57 10.01 11.50
CA ILE A 22 -9.48 9.65 10.09
C ILE A 22 -8.04 9.15 9.86
N GLY A 23 -7.81 7.85 10.08
CA GLY A 23 -6.57 7.19 9.70
C GLY A 23 -6.59 6.87 8.21
N ASN A 24 -5.49 7.13 7.52
CA ASN A 24 -5.27 6.59 6.18
C ASN A 24 -4.81 5.13 6.30
N ALA A 25 -5.61 4.18 5.82
CA ALA A 25 -5.19 2.79 5.69
C ALA A 25 -3.94 2.69 4.80
N GLN A 26 -2.87 2.05 5.29
CA GLN A 26 -1.68 1.77 4.47
C GLN A 26 -1.79 0.39 3.82
N PHE A 27 -1.53 0.35 2.52
CA PHE A 27 -1.57 -0.84 1.70
C PHE A 27 -0.17 -1.20 1.23
N THR A 28 0.11 -2.51 1.10
CA THR A 28 1.27 -3.04 0.39
C THR A 28 0.80 -3.60 -0.95
N ALA A 29 1.37 -3.12 -2.06
CA ALA A 29 0.86 -3.41 -3.41
C ALA A 29 0.93 -4.90 -3.77
N TYR A 30 2.07 -5.55 -3.52
CA TYR A 30 2.29 -6.95 -3.83
C TYR A 30 2.52 -7.76 -2.55
N LEU A 31 1.69 -8.77 -2.30
CA LEU A 31 1.99 -9.76 -1.27
C LEU A 31 2.73 -10.92 -1.92
N TYR A 32 4.01 -11.09 -1.60
CA TYR A 32 4.81 -12.17 -2.16
C TYR A 32 4.68 -13.48 -1.39
N PRO A 33 4.90 -14.63 -2.04
CA PRO A 33 5.03 -15.91 -1.33
C PRO A 33 6.29 -15.92 -0.46
N GLN A 34 6.24 -16.67 0.64
CA GLN A 34 7.40 -16.91 1.51
C GLN A 34 8.22 -18.07 0.96
N VAL A 35 9.03 -17.79 -0.06
CA VAL A 35 9.83 -18.79 -0.80
C VAL A 35 11.19 -18.21 -1.19
N THR A 36 12.10 -19.07 -1.62
CA THR A 36 13.29 -18.67 -2.37
C THR A 36 12.90 -18.28 -3.81
N GLY A 37 13.46 -17.18 -4.31
CA GLY A 37 13.33 -16.79 -5.71
C GLY A 37 13.85 -17.88 -6.66
N ASN A 38 13.32 -17.91 -7.87
CA ASN A 38 13.57 -18.98 -8.85
C ASN A 38 14.31 -18.49 -10.10
N GLN A 39 14.73 -17.23 -10.15
CA GLN A 39 15.46 -16.66 -11.27
C GLN A 39 16.64 -15.81 -10.79
N SER A 40 17.79 -15.95 -11.45
CA SER A 40 18.95 -15.08 -11.25
C SER A 40 19.06 -14.14 -12.43
N PHE A 41 18.47 -12.95 -12.34
CA PHE A 41 18.50 -11.94 -13.40
C PHE A 41 18.88 -10.57 -12.84
N SER A 42 19.99 -10.01 -13.30
CA SER A 42 20.51 -8.74 -12.79
C SER A 42 19.90 -7.51 -13.43
N GLY A 43 19.25 -7.64 -14.59
CA GLY A 43 18.63 -6.54 -15.30
C GLY A 43 17.42 -5.94 -14.58
N ALA A 44 16.79 -4.97 -15.22
CA ALA A 44 15.61 -4.29 -14.71
C ALA A 44 14.36 -5.17 -14.87
N LEU A 45 13.62 -5.36 -13.78
CA LEU A 45 12.35 -6.08 -13.73
C LEU A 45 11.25 -5.15 -13.26
N GLY A 46 10.33 -4.81 -14.16
CA GLY A 46 9.21 -3.90 -13.94
C GLY A 46 7.88 -4.61 -13.75
N MET A 47 7.04 -4.06 -12.87
CA MET A 47 5.63 -4.41 -12.79
C MET A 47 4.80 -3.13 -12.88
N ASP A 48 3.88 -3.15 -13.84
CA ASP A 48 3.10 -1.98 -14.21
C ASP A 48 1.88 -1.81 -13.29
N PHE A 49 1.52 -0.55 -13.04
CA PHE A 49 0.30 -0.17 -12.33
C PHE A 49 -0.23 1.17 -12.86
N ASP A 50 -1.53 1.39 -12.72
CA ASP A 50 -2.19 2.66 -12.96
C ASP A 50 -2.81 3.20 -11.68
N VAL A 51 -2.71 4.51 -11.50
CA VAL A 51 -3.32 5.24 -10.39
C VAL A 51 -4.72 5.68 -10.81
N ASN A 52 -5.75 5.16 -10.15
CA ASN A 52 -7.14 5.50 -10.46
C ASN A 52 -7.64 6.69 -9.63
N GLN A 53 -7.08 6.87 -8.43
CA GLN A 53 -7.39 7.94 -7.50
C GLN A 53 -6.09 8.43 -6.89
N ASP A 54 -6.03 9.71 -6.48
CA ASP A 54 -4.81 10.28 -5.91
C ASP A 54 -4.29 9.43 -4.73
N ILE A 55 -3.01 9.05 -4.81
CA ILE A 55 -2.32 8.28 -3.77
C ILE A 55 -1.05 8.98 -3.29
N ARG A 56 -0.52 8.47 -2.18
CA ARG A 56 0.86 8.71 -1.77
C ARG A 56 1.57 7.37 -1.61
N ILE A 57 2.70 7.21 -2.30
CA ILE A 57 3.63 6.11 -2.01
C ILE A 57 4.47 6.52 -0.81
N THR A 58 4.54 5.66 0.21
CA THR A 58 5.22 5.94 1.49
C THR A 58 6.54 5.19 1.62
N ALA A 59 6.68 4.03 0.97
CA ALA A 59 7.89 3.24 0.99
C ALA A 59 8.06 2.46 -0.32
N LEU A 60 9.32 2.20 -0.70
CA LEU A 60 9.64 1.21 -1.72
C LEU A 60 10.23 -0.02 -1.05
N GLY A 61 10.03 -1.17 -1.66
CA GLY A 61 10.52 -2.44 -1.13
C GLY A 61 11.01 -3.37 -2.22
N ILE A 62 11.71 -4.41 -1.79
CA ILE A 62 12.23 -5.46 -2.67
C ILE A 62 11.93 -6.83 -2.06
N PHE A 63 11.62 -7.80 -2.93
CA PHE A 63 11.46 -9.19 -2.55
C PHE A 63 12.76 -9.71 -1.89
N ASP A 64 12.60 -10.39 -0.75
CA ASP A 64 13.66 -11.06 0.02
C ASP A 64 13.56 -12.56 -0.23
N SER A 65 14.44 -13.10 -1.07
CA SER A 65 14.43 -14.50 -1.48
C SER A 65 14.90 -15.40 -0.34
N GLY A 66 13.98 -16.22 0.17
CA GLY A 66 14.29 -17.14 1.27
C GLY A 66 14.23 -16.47 2.64
N GLN A 67 13.88 -15.19 2.71
CA GLN A 67 13.58 -14.47 3.94
C GLN A 67 14.75 -14.47 4.93
N ASN A 68 15.95 -14.37 4.39
CA ASN A 68 17.21 -14.40 5.11
C ASN A 68 17.92 -13.04 5.06
N GLY A 69 17.19 -11.99 4.70
CA GLY A 69 17.73 -10.66 4.51
C GLY A 69 18.41 -10.49 3.16
N ILE A 70 18.59 -9.24 2.75
CA ILE A 70 19.05 -8.88 1.42
C ILE A 70 20.55 -9.18 1.24
N GLN A 71 20.87 -10.04 0.28
CA GLN A 71 22.25 -10.50 0.01
C GLN A 71 22.95 -9.76 -1.14
N ASN A 72 22.19 -9.06 -1.99
CA ASN A 72 22.73 -8.27 -3.11
C ASN A 72 22.45 -6.77 -2.94
N ASN A 73 23.23 -5.94 -3.64
CA ASN A 73 22.84 -4.56 -3.87
C ASN A 73 21.69 -4.55 -4.89
N ILE A 74 20.54 -4.01 -4.50
CA ILE A 74 19.35 -3.95 -5.33
C ILE A 74 18.81 -2.52 -5.32
N ASP A 75 18.59 -1.98 -6.52
CA ASP A 75 17.94 -0.68 -6.68
C ASP A 75 16.45 -0.91 -6.94
N CYS A 76 15.62 -0.04 -6.37
CA CYS A 76 14.18 -0.04 -6.57
C CYS A 76 13.71 1.35 -6.98
N PHE A 77 12.90 1.44 -8.03
CA PHE A 77 12.44 2.69 -8.62
C PHE A 77 10.94 2.68 -8.87
N ILE A 78 10.32 3.85 -8.76
CA ILE A 78 9.06 4.13 -9.46
C ILE A 78 9.42 4.91 -10.72
N TYR A 79 9.06 4.36 -11.87
CA TYR A 79 9.11 5.06 -13.14
C TYR A 79 7.73 5.59 -13.53
N ASN A 80 7.70 6.77 -14.14
CA ASN A 80 6.59 7.19 -14.98
C ASN A 80 6.75 6.49 -16.35
N ARG A 81 5.78 5.65 -16.74
CA ARG A 81 5.87 4.84 -17.98
C ARG A 81 5.82 5.66 -19.26
N GLU A 82 5.21 6.85 -19.22
CA GLU A 82 5.06 7.72 -20.39
C GLU A 82 6.34 8.50 -20.68
N THR A 83 6.98 9.02 -19.63
CA THR A 83 8.22 9.82 -19.76
C THR A 83 9.50 9.00 -19.55
N GLN A 84 9.36 7.76 -19.06
CA GLN A 84 10.46 6.87 -18.67
C GLN A 84 11.39 7.47 -17.61
N GLN A 85 10.94 8.49 -16.89
CA GLN A 85 11.70 9.13 -15.81
C GLN A 85 11.45 8.43 -14.48
N ILE A 86 12.50 8.35 -13.67
CA ILE A 86 12.42 7.94 -12.28
C ILE A 86 11.76 9.06 -11.47
N VAL A 87 10.72 8.74 -10.70
CA VAL A 87 10.02 9.68 -9.81
C VAL A 87 10.22 9.37 -8.33
N ALA A 88 10.72 8.18 -7.99
CA ALA A 88 11.25 7.84 -6.66
C ALA A 88 12.23 6.68 -6.76
N SER A 89 13.17 6.60 -5.80
CA SER A 89 14.14 5.51 -5.72
C SER A 89 14.45 5.11 -4.27
N ARG A 90 14.88 3.85 -4.09
CA ARG A 90 15.50 3.30 -2.88
C ARG A 90 16.59 2.32 -3.25
N TYR A 91 17.60 2.23 -2.39
CA TYR A 91 18.79 1.41 -2.58
C TYR A 91 18.95 0.49 -1.40
N PHE A 92 18.98 -0.80 -1.66
CA PHE A 92 19.11 -1.85 -0.67
C PHE A 92 20.49 -2.49 -0.78
N SER A 93 21.06 -2.86 0.35
CA SER A 93 22.32 -3.59 0.42
C SER A 93 22.30 -4.55 1.60
N PRO A 94 23.22 -5.53 1.66
CA PRO A 94 23.54 -6.19 2.91
C PRO A 94 23.83 -5.14 3.99
N GLY A 95 23.11 -5.21 5.11
CA GLY A 95 23.20 -4.23 6.20
C GLY A 95 22.34 -2.97 6.07
N ASN A 96 21.73 -2.70 4.90
CA ASN A 96 20.75 -1.62 4.71
C ASN A 96 19.52 -2.15 3.95
N GLN A 97 18.77 -3.03 4.60
CA GLN A 97 17.59 -3.65 4.01
C GLN A 97 16.27 -2.96 4.41
N GLY A 98 16.28 -2.13 5.46
CA GLY A 98 15.05 -1.55 6.00
C GLY A 98 14.24 -2.55 6.83
N HIS A 99 12.92 -2.37 6.90
CA HIS A 99 12.04 -3.19 7.73
C HIS A 99 11.21 -4.16 6.88
N GLY A 100 11.33 -5.45 7.18
CA GLY A 100 10.67 -6.51 6.45
C GLY A 100 9.26 -6.82 6.97
N ASP A 101 8.36 -7.22 6.07
CA ASP A 101 7.08 -7.87 6.41
C ASP A 101 7.18 -9.41 6.40
N GLY A 102 8.41 -9.92 6.44
CA GLY A 102 8.75 -11.33 6.31
C GLY A 102 8.74 -11.85 4.86
N ARG A 103 8.55 -11.01 3.84
CA ARG A 103 8.64 -11.37 2.41
C ARG A 103 9.30 -10.29 1.57
N THR A 104 9.05 -9.04 1.92
CA THR A 104 9.57 -7.85 1.27
C THR A 104 10.25 -7.00 2.32
N ASN A 105 11.42 -6.49 2.01
CA ASN A 105 12.12 -5.51 2.83
C ASN A 105 11.85 -4.10 2.28
N PHE A 106 11.44 -3.17 3.16
CA PHE A 106 11.03 -1.82 2.77
C PHE A 106 11.90 -0.73 3.39
N LEU A 107 12.18 0.30 2.59
CA LEU A 107 12.74 1.57 3.05
C LEU A 107 11.74 2.69 2.79
N ASP A 108 11.42 3.46 3.83
CA ASP A 108 10.49 4.58 3.76
C ASP A 108 11.04 5.69 2.85
N LEU A 109 10.14 6.36 2.11
CA LEU A 109 10.44 7.58 1.38
C LEU A 109 10.62 8.74 2.37
N ALA A 110 11.65 9.58 2.16
CA ALA A 110 11.93 10.72 3.03
C ALA A 110 10.77 11.73 3.05
N SER A 111 10.07 11.83 1.92
CA SER A 111 8.75 12.44 1.80
C SER A 111 7.87 11.49 0.97
N PRO A 112 6.61 11.22 1.37
CA PRO A 112 5.70 10.43 0.56
C PRO A 112 5.55 11.03 -0.84
N LEU A 113 5.69 10.18 -1.86
CA LEU A 113 5.54 10.58 -3.27
C LEU A 113 4.06 10.68 -3.60
N PHE A 114 3.57 11.89 -3.88
CA PHE A 114 2.23 12.11 -4.38
C PHE A 114 2.13 11.69 -5.86
N LEU A 115 1.14 10.85 -6.18
CA LEU A 115 0.82 10.47 -7.55
C LEU A 115 -0.66 10.79 -7.82
N PRO A 116 -0.96 11.64 -8.80
CA PRO A 116 -2.34 11.98 -9.14
C PRO A 116 -3.02 10.83 -9.89
N ALA A 117 -4.36 10.81 -9.84
CA ALA A 117 -5.17 9.97 -10.72
C ALA A 117 -4.77 10.14 -12.19
N GLY A 118 -4.69 9.02 -12.91
CA GLY A 118 -4.21 8.95 -14.30
C GLY A 118 -2.71 8.71 -14.43
N PHE A 119 -1.92 8.76 -13.35
CA PHE A 119 -0.50 8.41 -13.39
C PHE A 119 -0.30 6.94 -13.77
N LYS A 120 0.57 6.70 -14.77
CA LYS A 120 0.95 5.35 -15.23
C LYS A 120 2.34 4.99 -14.72
N GLY A 121 2.40 4.10 -13.74
CA GLY A 121 3.62 3.72 -13.04
C GLY A 121 4.18 2.37 -13.45
N SER A 122 5.48 2.18 -13.25
CA SER A 122 6.11 0.87 -13.17
C SER A 122 7.01 0.84 -11.94
N ILE A 123 6.78 -0.12 -11.04
CA ILE A 123 7.72 -0.42 -9.96
C ILE A 123 8.80 -1.33 -10.54
N VAL A 124 10.04 -0.88 -10.51
CA VAL A 124 11.18 -1.58 -11.13
C VAL A 124 12.19 -1.91 -10.05
N ALA A 125 12.70 -3.14 -10.05
CA ALA A 125 13.89 -3.49 -9.28
C ALA A 125 14.95 -4.15 -10.16
N GLN A 126 16.22 -3.95 -9.82
CA GLN A 126 17.37 -4.45 -10.57
C GLN A 126 18.53 -4.80 -9.63
N GLY A 127 19.43 -5.69 -10.06
CA GLY A 127 20.56 -6.15 -9.23
C GLY A 127 20.36 -7.51 -8.55
N TYR A 128 19.26 -8.22 -8.85
CA TYR A 128 19.09 -9.62 -8.43
C TYR A 128 20.16 -10.53 -9.07
N GLY A 129 20.39 -11.71 -8.49
CA GLY A 129 21.45 -12.61 -8.93
C GLY A 129 21.46 -13.94 -8.18
N ILE A 130 22.59 -14.63 -8.20
CA ILE A 130 22.69 -15.99 -7.64
C ILE A 130 22.49 -16.04 -6.12
N LEU A 131 22.93 -14.99 -5.42
CA LEU A 131 22.84 -14.84 -3.95
C LEU A 131 21.47 -14.31 -3.50
N GLU A 132 20.79 -13.55 -4.35
CA GLU A 132 19.49 -12.95 -4.09
C GLU A 132 18.65 -13.09 -5.37
N LYS A 133 17.87 -14.16 -5.47
CA LYS A 133 17.13 -14.47 -6.71
C LYS A 133 15.83 -13.68 -6.77
N ASN A 134 15.47 -13.17 -7.93
CA ASN A 134 14.12 -12.68 -8.14
C ASN A 134 13.13 -13.86 -8.28
N GLY A 135 11.86 -13.57 -8.06
CA GLY A 135 10.77 -14.46 -8.45
C GLY A 135 10.39 -14.26 -9.91
N ASN A 136 9.93 -15.32 -10.58
CA ASN A 136 9.32 -15.27 -11.90
C ASN A 136 8.24 -16.36 -12.00
N SER A 137 7.03 -16.02 -12.44
CA SER A 137 5.93 -16.99 -12.52
C SER A 137 6.10 -18.00 -13.66
N PHE A 138 6.87 -17.66 -14.71
CA PHE A 138 7.14 -18.45 -15.93
C PHE A 138 5.93 -18.99 -16.71
N THR A 139 4.71 -18.87 -16.16
CA THR A 139 3.49 -19.48 -16.67
C THR A 139 2.55 -18.38 -17.11
N SER A 140 2.12 -18.43 -18.37
CA SER A 140 1.18 -17.44 -18.92
C SER A 140 -0.10 -17.36 -18.09
N GLY A 141 -0.56 -16.16 -17.75
CA GLY A 141 -1.73 -15.91 -16.92
C GLY A 141 -1.47 -15.91 -15.41
N ASN A 142 -0.26 -16.27 -14.94
CA ASN A 142 0.06 -16.31 -13.51
C ASN A 142 0.83 -15.07 -13.04
N THR A 143 0.48 -14.60 -11.84
CA THR A 143 1.25 -13.62 -11.06
C THR A 143 2.25 -14.36 -10.16
N TYR A 144 3.38 -13.73 -9.83
CA TYR A 144 4.28 -14.27 -8.79
C TYR A 144 3.78 -13.90 -7.39
N ALA A 145 3.24 -12.69 -7.22
CA ALA A 145 2.58 -12.28 -5.99
C ALA A 145 1.31 -13.12 -5.76
N THR A 146 1.09 -13.57 -4.52
CA THR A 146 -0.10 -14.31 -4.09
C THR A 146 -1.32 -13.40 -3.96
N THR A 147 -1.10 -12.11 -3.75
CA THR A 147 -2.17 -11.10 -3.73
C THR A 147 -1.68 -9.79 -4.33
N LEU A 148 -2.55 -9.18 -5.12
CA LEU A 148 -2.38 -7.83 -5.67
C LEU A 148 -3.37 -6.91 -4.96
N ASN A 149 -2.87 -6.00 -4.13
CA ASN A 149 -3.71 -5.14 -3.30
C ASN A 149 -3.97 -3.81 -4.01
N THR A 150 -5.20 -3.61 -4.47
CA THR A 150 -5.61 -2.38 -5.17
C THR A 150 -5.88 -1.21 -4.24
N GLY A 151 -5.80 -1.41 -2.91
CA GLY A 151 -6.16 -0.40 -1.91
C GLY A 151 -7.62 0.01 -1.99
N GLY A 152 -8.52 -0.93 -2.32
CA GLY A 152 -9.94 -0.63 -2.57
C GLY A 152 -10.20 0.06 -3.90
N GLY A 153 -9.30 -0.11 -4.89
CA GLY A 153 -9.42 0.48 -6.22
C GLY A 153 -8.69 1.82 -6.41
N LEU A 154 -7.85 2.23 -5.44
CA LEU A 154 -6.95 3.38 -5.59
C LEU A 154 -5.97 3.19 -6.76
N ILE A 155 -5.49 1.96 -6.94
CA ILE A 155 -4.67 1.56 -8.08
C ILE A 155 -5.27 0.35 -8.80
N SER A 156 -4.87 0.18 -10.05
CA SER A 156 -5.09 -1.02 -10.85
C SER A 156 -3.74 -1.61 -11.22
N PHE A 157 -3.60 -2.94 -11.13
CA PHE A 157 -2.46 -3.63 -11.71
C PHE A 157 -2.76 -3.83 -13.19
N THR A 158 -2.31 -2.88 -14.01
CA THR A 158 -2.52 -2.88 -15.46
C THR A 158 -1.24 -3.22 -16.18
N GLY A 159 -1.36 -3.66 -17.43
CA GLY A 159 -0.18 -3.90 -18.26
C GLY A 159 0.63 -5.11 -17.80
N ARG A 160 1.38 -5.66 -18.74
CA ARG A 160 2.23 -6.82 -18.48
C ARG A 160 3.49 -6.32 -17.77
N SER A 161 4.16 -7.22 -17.06
CA SER A 161 5.50 -6.99 -16.51
C SER A 161 6.49 -6.61 -17.60
N ARG A 162 7.66 -6.09 -17.21
CA ARG A 162 8.69 -5.64 -18.15
C ARG A 162 10.05 -6.16 -17.75
N ASN A 163 10.90 -6.46 -18.72
CA ASN A 163 12.31 -6.72 -18.48
C ASN A 163 13.20 -5.80 -19.34
N GLY A 164 14.45 -5.63 -18.93
CA GLY A 164 15.41 -4.85 -19.69
C GLY A 164 16.79 -4.82 -19.05
N ASN A 165 17.67 -4.02 -19.65
CA ASN A 165 19.04 -3.86 -19.18
C ASN A 165 19.09 -3.12 -17.84
N PHE A 166 20.10 -3.45 -17.04
CA PHE A 166 20.39 -2.72 -15.80
C PHE A 166 20.62 -1.22 -16.09
N GLY A 167 20.11 -0.37 -15.20
CA GLY A 167 20.29 1.08 -15.24
C GLY A 167 19.35 1.82 -16.19
N LEU A 168 18.46 1.12 -16.89
CA LEU A 168 17.53 1.69 -17.86
C LEU A 168 16.08 1.34 -17.51
N PHE A 169 15.14 2.15 -18.01
CA PHE A 169 13.73 1.77 -17.99
C PHE A 169 13.53 0.47 -18.81
N PRO A 170 12.91 -0.58 -18.27
CA PRO A 170 12.72 -1.84 -18.99
C PRO A 170 11.67 -1.67 -20.09
N THR A 171 12.08 -1.71 -21.35
CA THR A 171 11.19 -1.48 -22.50
C THR A 171 10.56 -2.76 -23.05
N THR A 172 11.13 -3.93 -22.76
CA THR A 172 10.58 -5.23 -23.20
C THR A 172 9.37 -5.58 -22.36
N VAL A 173 8.19 -5.57 -22.97
CA VAL A 173 6.93 -5.96 -22.32
C VAL A 173 6.80 -7.48 -22.33
N ASP A 174 6.63 -8.06 -21.14
CA ASP A 174 6.56 -9.49 -20.89
C ASP A 174 5.12 -10.02 -20.96
N LEU A 175 4.86 -11.27 -20.56
CA LEU A 175 3.54 -11.88 -20.78
C LEU A 175 2.50 -11.60 -19.71
N ASN A 176 2.90 -11.56 -18.44
CA ASN A 176 1.99 -11.60 -17.30
C ASN A 176 1.94 -10.28 -16.53
N VAL A 177 0.79 -9.97 -15.92
CA VAL A 177 0.72 -8.95 -14.86
C VAL A 177 1.51 -9.45 -13.66
N ALA A 178 2.27 -8.59 -12.98
CA ALA A 178 2.99 -8.92 -11.74
C ALA A 178 3.79 -10.24 -11.82
N GLN A 179 4.50 -10.43 -12.94
CA GLN A 179 5.21 -11.67 -13.26
C GLN A 179 6.35 -11.99 -12.30
N TYR A 180 6.89 -10.97 -11.61
CA TYR A 180 8.12 -11.11 -10.85
C TYR A 180 7.94 -10.91 -9.34
N GLY A 181 8.73 -11.64 -8.57
CA GLY A 181 9.09 -11.27 -7.20
C GLY A 181 10.27 -10.32 -7.27
N ALA A 182 9.99 -9.02 -7.28
CA ALA A 182 10.97 -7.96 -7.53
C ALA A 182 10.66 -6.72 -6.66
N GLY A 183 10.48 -5.54 -7.27
CA GLY A 183 10.16 -4.31 -6.55
C GLY A 183 8.72 -4.28 -6.01
N ASN A 184 8.50 -3.57 -4.92
CA ASN A 184 7.21 -3.43 -4.25
C ASN A 184 7.07 -1.99 -3.73
N PHE A 185 5.88 -1.60 -3.31
CA PHE A 185 5.66 -0.31 -2.67
C PHE A 185 4.50 -0.34 -1.68
N LYS A 186 4.60 0.55 -0.69
CA LYS A 186 3.50 0.86 0.23
C LYS A 186 2.85 2.17 -0.18
N PHE A 187 1.53 2.23 -0.08
CA PHE A 187 0.77 3.41 -0.47
C PHE A 187 -0.48 3.62 0.39
N VAL A 188 -0.96 4.86 0.38
CA VAL A 188 -2.19 5.31 1.04
C VAL A 188 -3.00 6.16 0.05
N ALA A 189 -4.28 6.35 0.32
CA ALA A 189 -5.05 7.39 -0.35
C ALA A 189 -4.44 8.76 -0.05
N ALA A 190 -4.33 9.65 -1.04
CA ALA A 190 -3.81 11.00 -0.80
C ALA A 190 -4.81 11.85 0.00
N ASN A 191 -6.10 11.59 -0.23
CA ASN A 191 -7.21 12.11 0.57
C ASN A 191 -7.79 10.92 1.36
N PRO A 192 -7.84 10.99 2.69
CA PRO A 192 -8.31 9.86 3.46
C PRO A 192 -9.75 9.49 3.15
N VAL A 193 -9.94 8.23 2.77
CA VAL A 193 -11.25 7.60 2.67
C VAL A 193 -11.61 7.08 4.07
N PRO A 194 -12.77 7.43 4.65
CA PRO A 194 -13.18 6.87 5.93
C PRO A 194 -13.23 5.34 5.87
N GLU A 195 -12.51 4.67 6.78
CA GLU A 195 -12.58 3.22 6.95
C GLU A 195 -14.05 2.77 7.10
N PRO A 196 -14.48 1.63 6.52
CA PRO A 196 -15.86 1.15 6.62
C PRO A 196 -16.38 1.05 8.07
N THR A 197 -15.50 0.77 9.02
CA THR A 197 -15.81 0.73 10.46
C THR A 197 -16.07 2.12 11.05
N SER A 198 -15.40 3.17 10.56
CA SER A 198 -15.65 4.56 10.96
C SER A 198 -17.03 5.02 10.48
N MET A 199 -17.43 4.62 9.27
CA MET A 199 -18.78 4.83 8.75
C MET A 199 -19.84 4.10 9.58
N ALA A 200 -19.58 2.85 9.97
CA ALA A 200 -20.49 2.08 10.81
C ALA A 200 -20.67 2.71 12.20
N ILE A 201 -19.58 3.14 12.86
CA ILE A 201 -19.65 3.82 14.17
C ILE A 201 -20.41 5.15 14.05
N LEU A 202 -20.20 5.92 12.98
CA LEU A 202 -20.97 7.14 12.73
C LEU A 202 -22.47 6.85 12.54
N ALA A 203 -22.81 5.82 11.77
CA ALA A 203 -24.20 5.42 11.57
C ALA A 203 -24.88 4.98 12.89
N PHE A 204 -24.20 4.16 13.71
CA PHE A 204 -24.72 3.73 15.01
C PHE A 204 -24.87 4.87 16.01
N SER A 205 -23.93 5.82 16.02
CA SER A 205 -24.02 7.00 16.90
C SER A 205 -25.17 7.92 16.50
N LEU A 206 -25.40 8.16 15.20
CA LEU A 206 -26.56 8.93 14.72
C LEU A 206 -27.91 8.25 15.02
N LEU A 207 -28.00 6.92 14.87
CA LEU A 207 -29.20 6.14 15.24
C LEU A 207 -29.50 6.22 16.75
N SER A 208 -28.46 6.18 17.58
CA SER A 208 -28.57 6.29 19.05
C SER A 208 -29.09 7.68 19.48
N VAL A 209 -28.65 8.74 18.80
CA VAL A 209 -29.13 10.11 19.02
C VAL A 209 -30.57 10.28 18.52
N HIS A 210 -30.93 9.66 17.40
CA HIS A 210 -32.30 9.75 16.88
C HIS A 210 -33.32 9.07 17.80
N ARG A 211 -32.99 7.88 18.33
CA ARG A 211 -33.86 7.13 19.24
C ARG A 211 -34.08 7.86 20.57
N THR A 212 -33.03 8.47 21.12
CA THR A 212 -33.10 9.24 22.37
C THR A 212 -33.92 10.53 22.21
N ARG A 213 -33.86 11.21 21.07
CA ARG A 213 -34.70 12.39 20.77
C ARG A 213 -36.18 12.02 20.66
N ARG A 214 -36.51 10.88 20.07
CA ARG A 214 -37.90 10.43 19.90
C ARG A 214 -38.58 10.10 21.23
N MET A 215 -37.83 9.51 22.17
CA MET A 215 -38.36 9.21 23.52
C MET A 215 -38.61 10.44 24.38
N ARG A 216 -38.00 11.59 24.08
CA ARG A 216 -38.22 12.85 24.81
C ARG A 216 -39.46 13.64 24.37
N ARG A 217 -40.02 13.34 23.19
CA ARG A 217 -41.24 13.99 22.68
C ARG A 217 -42.53 13.25 23.02
N ALA A 218 -42.41 12.07 23.64
CA ALA A 218 -43.54 11.23 24.03
C ALA A 218 -43.87 11.31 25.53
N LYS A 219 -43.31 12.30 26.24
CA LYS A 219 -43.70 12.73 27.59
C LYS A 219 -44.16 14.17 27.51
#